data_AF-A0A453CI85-F1
#
_entry.id   AF-A0A453CI85-F1
#
_cell.length_a   1.000
_cell.length_b   1.000
_cell.length_c   1.000
_cell.angle_alpha   90.00
_cell.angle_beta   90.00
_cell.angle_gamma   90.00
#
_symmetry.space_group_name_H-M   'P 1'
#
loop_
_entity.id
_entity.type
_entity.pdbx_description
1 polymer ?
#
loop_
_entity_poly.entity_id
_entity_poly.type
_entity_poly.pdbx_seq_one_letter_code
_entity_poly.pdbx_strand_id
1 'polypeptide(L)'
;MQSDFPKLRLIVLTGLKKLRCICKPREFPCLETLRVEDCPNLRSIPLSFTHNYGKLKQICGSVDWWEKLQWENREEVACLDSKYFIPI
;
A
#
# COMPACT_ATOMS: atom_id res chain seq x y z
N MET A 1 9.41 5.85 17.24
CA MET A 1 8.68 5.82 15.96
C MET A 1 7.36 6.54 16.19
N GLN A 2 7.13 7.66 15.51
CA GLN A 2 5.91 8.46 15.71
C GLN A 2 4.82 7.84 14.85
N SER A 3 3.82 7.23 15.48
CA SER A 3 2.70 6.62 14.79
C SER A 3 1.74 7.71 14.34
N ASP A 4 1.93 8.16 13.11
CA ASP A 4 1.00 9.07 12.47
C ASP A 4 -0.29 8.32 12.12
N PHE A 5 -1.43 8.90 12.48
CA PHE A 5 -2.75 8.30 12.25
C PHE A 5 -2.92 6.89 12.84
N PRO A 6 -2.78 6.72 14.17
CA PRO A 6 -2.78 5.42 14.84
C PRO A 6 -4.12 4.66 14.73
N LYS A 7 -5.16 5.29 14.19
CA LYS A 7 -6.50 4.73 13.99
C LYS A 7 -6.91 4.66 12.51
N LEU A 8 -6.02 4.99 11.57
CA LEU A 8 -6.34 4.91 10.15
C LEU A 8 -6.46 3.44 9.72
N ARG A 9 -7.63 3.07 9.20
CA ARG A 9 -7.97 1.68 8.83
C ARG A 9 -8.16 1.51 7.32
N LEU A 10 -8.49 2.58 6.60
CA LEU A 10 -8.83 2.53 5.18
C LEU A 10 -8.18 3.71 4.45
N ILE A 11 -7.53 3.42 3.33
CA ILE A 11 -7.07 4.41 2.36
C ILE A 11 -7.70 4.05 1.01
N VAL A 12 -8.36 5.02 0.39
CA VAL A 12 -8.92 4.89 -0.97
C VAL A 12 -8.37 6.02 -1.83
N LEU A 13 -7.74 5.67 -2.94
CA LEU A 13 -7.18 6.60 -3.92
C LEU A 13 -7.82 6.32 -5.27
N THR A 14 -8.48 7.33 -5.84
CA THR A 14 -9.22 7.18 -7.11
C THR A 14 -8.90 8.35 -8.04
N GLY A 15 -8.48 8.06 -9.28
CA GLY A 15 -8.31 9.05 -10.33
C GLY A 15 -7.14 10.02 -10.14
N LEU A 16 -6.20 9.72 -9.25
CA LEU A 16 -5.10 10.62 -8.90
C LEU A 16 -3.92 10.49 -9.87
N LYS A 17 -4.11 10.95 -11.11
CA LYS A 17 -3.15 10.81 -12.22
C LYS A 17 -1.75 11.37 -11.94
N LYS A 18 -1.60 12.37 -11.06
CA LYS A 18 -0.30 12.98 -10.74
C LYS A 18 0.32 12.46 -9.45
N LEU A 19 -0.42 11.66 -8.66
CA LEU A 19 0.07 11.16 -7.38
C LEU A 19 1.18 10.14 -7.64
N ARG A 20 2.34 10.36 -7.02
CA ARG A 20 3.52 9.48 -7.16
C ARG A 20 3.82 8.66 -5.92
N CYS A 21 3.48 9.19 -4.75
CA CYS A 21 3.74 8.60 -3.45
C CYS A 21 2.62 9.05 -2.50
N ILE A 22 2.18 8.17 -1.61
CA ILE A 22 1.19 8.51 -0.58
C ILE A 22 1.85 9.33 0.53
N CYS A 23 2.99 8.86 1.04
CA CYS A 23 3.73 9.47 2.15
C CYS A 23 5.21 9.03 2.10
N LYS A 24 6.10 9.88 2.63
CA LYS A 24 7.46 9.47 3.06
C LYS A 24 7.37 8.27 4.02
N PRO A 25 8.42 7.45 4.23
CA PRO A 25 8.37 6.28 5.10
C PRO A 25 7.69 6.61 6.43
N ARG A 26 6.46 6.11 6.58
CA ARG A 26 5.53 6.35 7.68
C ARG A 26 4.78 5.05 7.93
N GLU A 27 4.47 4.80 9.19
CA GLU A 27 3.81 3.58 9.62
C GLU A 27 2.32 3.83 9.82
N PHE A 28 1.50 2.95 9.24
CA PHE A 28 0.05 2.91 9.49
C PHE A 28 -0.30 1.63 10.26
N PRO A 29 -0.08 1.59 11.58
CA PRO A 29 -0.15 0.36 12.37
C PRO A 29 -1.54 -0.29 12.44
N CYS A 30 -2.59 0.46 12.08
CA CYS A 30 -3.96 -0.03 12.07
C CYS A 30 -4.59 -0.14 10.67
N LEU A 31 -3.80 0.00 9.60
CA LEU A 31 -4.33 -0.05 8.25
C LEU A 31 -4.84 -1.46 7.94
N GLU A 32 -6.11 -1.54 7.51
CA GLU A 32 -6.76 -2.79 7.12
C GLU A 32 -6.92 -2.91 5.61
N THR A 33 -7.12 -1.79 4.91
CA THR A 33 -7.38 -1.79 3.46
C THR A 33 -6.72 -0.61 2.78
N LEU A 34 -6.04 -0.89 1.67
CA LEU A 34 -5.55 0.09 0.71
C LEU A 34 -6.21 -0.20 -0.65
N ARG A 35 -7.00 0.73 -1.18
CA ARG A 35 -7.59 0.63 -2.51
C ARG A 35 -7.01 1.72 -3.41
N VAL A 36 -6.52 1.32 -4.58
CA VAL A 36 -5.94 2.21 -5.59
C VAL A 36 -6.60 1.97 -6.94
N GLU A 37 -7.22 3.00 -7.49
CA GLU A 37 -7.97 2.95 -8.74
C GLU A 37 -7.59 4.17 -9.59
N ASP A 38 -7.30 3.97 -10.88
CA ASP A 38 -6.92 5.05 -11.81
C ASP A 38 -5.78 5.98 -11.31
N CYS A 39 -4.79 5.42 -10.62
CA CYS A 39 -3.61 6.14 -10.13
C CYS A 39 -2.31 5.66 -10.82
N PRO A 40 -2.14 5.89 -12.14
CA PRO A 40 -1.10 5.25 -12.96
C PRO A 40 0.34 5.65 -12.59
N ASN A 41 0.53 6.79 -11.92
CA ASN A 41 1.84 7.30 -11.55
C ASN A 41 2.24 6.97 -10.12
N LEU A 42 1.38 6.29 -9.35
CA LEU A 42 1.65 5.93 -7.96
C LEU A 42 2.66 4.77 -7.92
N ARG A 43 3.87 5.04 -7.43
CA ARG A 43 4.98 4.07 -7.41
C ARG A 43 5.42 3.66 -6.02
N SER A 44 4.95 4.35 -4.98
CA SER A 44 5.36 4.12 -3.59
C SER A 44 4.15 4.15 -2.68
N ILE A 45 4.05 3.12 -1.83
CA ILE A 45 3.01 2.96 -0.82
C ILE A 45 3.65 2.86 0.57
N PRO A 46 2.94 3.29 1.62
CA PRO A 46 3.48 3.38 2.97
C PRO A 46 3.30 2.05 3.71
N LEU A 47 3.86 0.99 3.15
CA LEU A 47 3.89 -0.35 3.75
C LEU A 47 5.36 -0.72 3.93
N SER A 48 5.84 -0.75 5.17
CA SER A 48 7.17 -1.27 5.53
C SER A 48 7.01 -2.57 6.30
N PHE A 49 7.75 -3.61 5.92
CA PHE A 49 7.74 -4.94 6.54
C PHE A 49 8.32 -4.94 7.97
N THR A 50 8.93 -3.83 8.40
CA THR A 50 9.63 -3.72 9.69
C THR A 50 8.72 -3.81 10.91
N HIS A 51 7.40 -3.60 10.75
CA HIS A 51 6.43 -3.82 11.82
C HIS A 51 5.18 -4.51 11.26
N ASN A 52 4.90 -5.70 11.79
CA ASN A 52 3.68 -6.50 11.62
C ASN A 52 2.56 -5.86 10.79
N TYR A 53 2.24 -6.45 9.64
CA TYR A 53 0.97 -6.28 8.93
C TYR A 53 -0.26 -6.75 9.72
N GLY A 54 -0.20 -6.77 11.06
CA GLY A 54 -1.10 -7.53 11.92
C GLY A 54 -2.58 -7.17 11.78
N LYS A 55 -2.91 -6.05 11.13
CA LYS A 55 -4.28 -5.66 10.79
C LYS A 55 -4.56 -5.53 9.30
N LEU A 56 -3.56 -5.61 8.43
CA LEU A 56 -3.76 -5.52 6.99
C LEU A 56 -4.57 -6.73 6.53
N LYS A 57 -5.67 -6.47 5.81
CA LYS A 57 -6.55 -7.51 5.28
C LYS A 57 -6.44 -7.62 3.78
N GLN A 58 -6.31 -6.50 3.09
CA GLN A 58 -6.29 -6.49 1.63
C GLN A 58 -5.68 -5.22 1.04
N ILE A 59 -5.12 -5.36 -0.15
CA ILE A 59 -4.70 -4.27 -1.02
C ILE A 59 -5.39 -4.50 -2.37
N CYS A 60 -6.20 -3.54 -2.80
CA CYS A 60 -6.93 -3.61 -4.05
C CYS A 60 -6.35 -2.62 -5.06
N GLY A 61 -6.12 -3.08 -6.28
CA GLY A 61 -5.78 -2.20 -7.40
C GLY A 61 -5.52 -2.99 -8.66
N SER A 62 -5.20 -2.31 -9.76
CA SER A 62 -4.90 -2.98 -11.00
C SER A 62 -3.55 -3.72 -10.93
N VAL A 63 -3.46 -4.85 -11.65
CA VAL A 63 -2.21 -5.61 -11.79
C VAL A 63 -1.10 -4.72 -12.36
N ASP A 64 -1.41 -3.93 -13.38
CA ASP A 64 -0.49 -2.96 -13.99
C ASP A 64 0.11 -1.97 -12.99
N TRP A 65 -0.68 -1.56 -11.99
CA TRP A 65 -0.21 -0.66 -10.94
C TRP A 65 0.69 -1.41 -9.96
N TRP A 66 0.26 -2.59 -9.52
CA TRP A 66 0.99 -3.43 -8.57
C TRP A 66 2.39 -3.80 -9.06
N GLU A 67 2.52 -4.16 -10.34
CA GLU A 67 3.81 -4.48 -10.98
C GLU A 67 4.74 -3.27 -11.11
N LYS A 68 4.18 -2.05 -11.16
CA LYS A 68 4.95 -0.79 -11.29
C LYS A 68 5.40 -0.21 -9.95
N LEU A 69 4.95 -0.77 -8.84
CA LEU A 69 5.37 -0.33 -7.51
C LEU A 69 6.87 -0.59 -7.32
N GLN A 70 7.54 0.42 -6.78
CA GLN A 70 8.96 0.36 -6.44
C GLN A 70 9.10 -0.10 -5.00
N TRP A 71 9.28 -1.41 -4.84
CA TRP A 71 9.44 -2.06 -3.55
C TRP A 71 10.90 -2.01 -3.10
N GLU A 72 11.13 -1.81 -1.81
CA GLU A 72 12.48 -1.78 -1.24
C GLU A 72 13.08 -3.19 -1.15
N ASN A 73 12.24 -4.23 -0.96
CA ASN A 73 12.69 -5.63 -0.91
C ASN A 73 11.72 -6.56 -1.68
N ARG A 74 12.28 -7.44 -2.52
CA ARG A 74 11.52 -8.36 -3.39
C ARG A 74 10.78 -9.47 -2.65
N GLU A 75 11.29 -9.91 -1.50
CA GLU A 75 10.63 -10.93 -0.68
C GLU A 75 9.32 -10.39 -0.08
N GLU A 76 9.27 -9.07 0.17
CA GLU A 76 8.08 -8.37 0.67
C GLU A 76 6.95 -8.41 -0.35
N VAL A 77 7.29 -8.22 -1.63
CA VAL A 77 6.34 -8.26 -2.75
C VAL A 77 5.66 -9.61 -2.83
N ALA A 78 6.44 -10.71 -2.81
CA ALA A 78 5.90 -12.05 -2.92
C ALA A 78 4.95 -12.40 -1.76
N CYS A 79 5.26 -11.97 -0.53
CA CYS A 79 4.40 -12.19 0.63
C CYS A 79 3.09 -11.38 0.53
N LEU A 80 3.17 -10.13 0.10
CA LEU A 80 2.00 -9.26 -0.04
C LEU A 80 1.09 -9.71 -1.19
N ASP A 81 1.69 -10.06 -2.32
CA ASP A 81 1.02 -10.54 -3.51
C ASP A 81 0.19 -11.80 -3.20
N SER A 82 0.83 -12.79 -2.57
CA SER A 82 0.18 -14.06 -2.26
C SER A 82 -0.92 -13.98 -1.19
N LYS A 83 -0.92 -12.96 -0.31
CA LYS A 83 -1.80 -12.93 0.88
C LYS A 83 -2.83 -11.82 0.90
N TYR A 84 -2.50 -10.65 0.35
CA TYR A 84 -3.29 -9.45 0.54
C TYR A 84 -3.69 -8.78 -0.76
N PHE A 85 -2.96 -9.00 -1.86
CA PHE A 85 -3.29 -8.34 -3.12
C PHE A 85 -4.54 -8.96 -3.76
N ILE A 86 -5.51 -8.11 -4.06
CA ILE A 86 -6.76 -8.45 -4.73
C ILE A 86 -6.84 -7.58 -5.98
N PRO A 87 -6.62 -8.14 -7.18
CA PRO A 87 -6.72 -7.38 -8.41
C PRO A 87 -8.16 -6.93 -8.65
N ILE A 88 -8.35 -5.67 -9.06
CA ILE A 88 -9.64 -5.09 -9.44
C ILE A 88 -9.55 -4.31 -10.76
#